data_AF-A0AAP0MTI5-F1
#
_entry.id   AF-A0AAP0MTI5-F1
#
_cell.length_a   1.000
_cell.length_b   1.000
_cell.length_c   1.000
_cell.angle_alpha   90.00
_cell.angle_beta   90.00
_cell.angle_gamma   90.00
#
_symmetry.space_group_name_H-M   'P 1'
#
loop_
_entity.id
_entity.type
_entity.pdbx_description
1 polymer ?
#
loop_
_entity_poly.entity_id
_entity_poly.type
_entity_poly.pdbx_seq_one_letter_code
_entity_poly.pdbx_strand_id
1 'polypeptide(L)'
;MLLYKQKKAQAAKGNRILISITVLGSAGPIRFVVNEEELVAAVIDTALKSYAREGRLPVLGSDLNDFVLYCSNAGSGALSPWDTIGRHGMRNFLLCKKQQTEKTAENGRLDNAIARRGSGSGSWKAWINKSLMFKIPSH
;
A
#
# COMPACT_ATOMS: atom_id res chain seq x y z
N MET A 1 1.21 -35.90 19.72
CA MET A 1 1.40 -34.51 20.18
C MET A 1 2.28 -33.79 19.17
N LEU A 2 1.74 -32.82 18.41
CA LEU A 2 2.51 -32.05 17.43
C LEU A 2 3.31 -30.97 18.17
N LEU A 3 4.63 -31.11 18.21
CA LEU A 3 5.53 -30.06 18.68
C LEU A 3 5.42 -28.86 17.71
N TYR A 4 4.70 -27.84 18.12
CA TYR A 4 4.73 -26.55 17.45
C TYR A 4 6.11 -25.94 17.72
N LYS A 5 7.05 -26.14 16.78
CA LYS A 5 8.38 -25.54 16.83
C LYS A 5 8.17 -24.03 16.69
N GLN A 6 8.08 -23.33 17.81
CA GLN A 6 8.04 -21.88 17.84
C GLN A 6 9.32 -21.39 17.18
N LYS A 7 9.20 -20.88 15.95
CA LYS A 7 10.26 -20.12 15.28
C LYS A 7 10.49 -18.90 16.16
N LYS A 8 11.53 -18.94 17.00
CA LYS A 8 12.00 -17.78 17.76
C LYS A 8 12.17 -16.64 16.76
N ALA A 9 11.22 -15.71 16.75
CA ALA A 9 11.43 -14.42 16.13
C ALA A 9 12.62 -13.84 16.89
N GLN A 10 13.79 -13.77 16.23
CA GLN A 10 14.90 -13.00 16.76
C GLN A 10 14.31 -11.66 17.17
N ALA A 11 14.36 -11.37 18.47
CA ALA A 11 13.98 -10.07 18.98
C ALA A 11 15.04 -9.11 18.43
N ALA A 12 14.82 -8.63 17.21
CA ALA A 12 15.59 -7.55 16.64
C ALA A 12 15.56 -6.43 17.69
N LYS A 13 16.75 -6.08 18.17
CA LYS A 13 16.98 -5.02 19.15
C LYS A 13 16.81 -3.68 18.43
N GLY A 14 15.63 -3.46 17.87
CA GLY A 14 15.25 -2.29 17.10
C GLY A 14 14.00 -1.67 17.70
N ASN A 15 13.87 -0.35 17.55
CA ASN A 15 12.67 0.37 17.97
C ASN A 15 11.47 -0.21 17.23
N ARG A 16 10.44 -0.61 17.98
CA ARG A 16 9.19 -1.11 17.41
C ARG A 16 8.19 0.01 17.31
N ILE A 17 7.59 0.14 16.13
CA ILE A 17 6.57 1.14 15.86
C ILE A 17 5.26 0.44 15.49
N LEU A 18 4.16 0.97 16.00
CA LEU A 18 2.82 0.62 15.52
C LEU A 18 2.57 1.42 14.26
N ILE A 19 2.32 0.73 13.15
CA ILE A 19 1.94 1.37 11.89
C ILE A 19 0.49 1.06 11.54
N SER A 20 -0.09 1.93 10.72
CA SER A 20 -1.44 1.83 10.18
C SER A 20 -1.34 1.88 8.66
N ILE A 21 -1.72 0.80 7.99
CA ILE A 21 -1.72 0.68 6.54
C ILE A 21 -3.16 0.69 6.05
N THR A 22 -3.53 1.73 5.32
CA THR A 22 -4.80 1.80 4.60
C THR A 22 -4.62 1.15 3.24
N VAL A 23 -5.45 0.17 2.89
CA VAL A 23 -5.46 -0.41 1.54
C VAL A 23 -6.48 0.34 0.71
N LEU A 24 -6.13 0.68 -0.53
CA LEU A 24 -7.07 1.34 -1.43
C LEU A 24 -8.30 0.44 -1.68
N GLY A 25 -9.48 0.96 -1.37
CA GLY A 25 -10.75 0.23 -1.53
C GLY A 25 -11.13 -0.69 -0.36
N SER A 26 -10.34 -0.76 0.71
CA SER A 26 -10.74 -1.52 1.92
C SER A 26 -11.64 -0.70 2.85
N ALA A 27 -12.39 -1.39 3.71
CA ALA A 27 -13.28 -0.77 4.70
C ALA A 27 -12.56 0.05 5.79
N GLY A 28 -11.26 -0.18 6.00
CA GLY A 28 -10.46 0.56 6.96
C GLY A 28 -8.98 0.17 6.91
N PRO A 29 -8.15 0.75 7.80
CA PRO A 29 -6.73 0.43 7.89
C PRO A 29 -6.49 -0.88 8.64
N ILE A 30 -5.35 -1.52 8.37
CA ILE A 30 -4.79 -2.62 9.15
C ILE A 30 -3.68 -2.05 10.03
N ARG A 31 -3.59 -2.53 11.26
CA ARG A 31 -2.60 -2.06 12.23
C ARG A 31 -1.80 -3.22 12.77
N PHE A 32 -0.47 -3.09 12.73
CA PHE A 32 0.44 -4.06 13.32
C PHE A 32 1.75 -3.41 13.72
N VAL A 33 2.51 -4.11 14.57
CA VAL A 33 3.79 -3.66 15.07
C VAL A 33 4.91 -4.21 14.20
N VAL A 34 5.84 -3.34 13.83
CA VAL A 34 6.98 -3.62 12.95
C VAL A 34 8.22 -2.96 13.53
N ASN A 35 9.40 -3.48 13.20
CA ASN A 35 10.65 -2.84 13.59
C ASN A 35 10.97 -1.67 12.66
N GLU A 36 11.52 -0.60 13.20
CA GLU A 36 11.87 0.61 12.45
C GLU A 36 12.89 0.34 11.32
N GLU A 37 13.77 -0.64 11.53
CA GLU A 37 14.81 -1.10 10.59
C GLU A 37 14.29 -2.09 9.53
N GLU A 38 13.00 -2.44 9.57
CA GLU A 38 12.43 -3.41 8.64
C GLU A 38 12.27 -2.82 7.24
N LEU A 39 12.59 -3.63 6.23
CA LEU A 39 12.46 -3.23 4.82
C LEU A 39 10.99 -3.06 4.44
N VAL A 40 10.70 -2.06 3.61
CA VAL A 40 9.36 -1.82 3.08
C VAL A 40 8.79 -3.06 2.38
N ALA A 41 9.61 -3.84 1.66
CA ALA A 41 9.17 -5.10 1.06
C ALA A 41 8.60 -6.11 2.07
N ALA A 42 9.25 -6.24 3.24
CA ALA A 42 8.79 -7.12 4.32
C ALA A 42 7.52 -6.57 4.99
N VAL A 43 7.40 -5.24 5.12
CA VAL A 43 6.18 -4.58 5.61
C VAL A 43 5.00 -4.81 4.65
N ILE A 44 5.22 -4.77 3.34
CA ILE A 44 4.17 -5.09 2.36
C ILE A 44 3.73 -6.56 2.49
N ASP A 45 4.68 -7.49 2.60
CA ASP A 45 4.38 -8.92 2.75
C ASP A 45 3.55 -9.21 4.01
N THR A 46 3.97 -8.64 5.14
CA THR A 46 3.24 -8.76 6.41
C THR A 46 1.86 -8.11 6.35
N ALA A 47 1.73 -6.98 5.65
CA ALA A 47 0.44 -6.32 5.42
C ALA A 47 -0.51 -7.20 4.60
N LEU A 48 -0.05 -7.77 3.47
CA LEU A 48 -0.86 -8.64 2.62
C LEU A 48 -1.31 -9.91 3.36
N LYS A 49 -0.40 -10.52 4.12
CA LYS A 49 -0.72 -11.68 4.96
C LYS A 49 -1.73 -11.35 6.04
N SER A 50 -1.58 -10.21 6.71
CA SER A 50 -2.53 -9.77 7.75
C SER A 50 -3.90 -9.44 7.15
N TYR A 51 -3.91 -8.81 5.97
CA TYR A 51 -5.12 -8.49 5.22
C TYR A 51 -5.92 -9.73 4.85
N ALA A 52 -5.24 -10.75 4.32
CA ALA A 52 -5.86 -12.04 3.98
C ALA A 52 -6.34 -12.78 5.23
N ARG A 53 -5.58 -12.72 6.34
CA ARG A 53 -5.97 -13.33 7.63
C ARG A 53 -7.21 -12.69 8.24
N GLU A 54 -7.39 -11.38 8.07
CA GLU A 54 -8.60 -10.67 8.49
C GLU A 54 -9.80 -10.92 7.56
N GLY A 55 -9.62 -11.60 6.42
CA GLY A 55 -10.69 -11.88 5.47
C GLY A 55 -11.25 -10.62 4.81
N ARG A 56 -10.42 -9.57 4.65
CA ARG A 56 -10.87 -8.29 4.13
C ARG A 56 -11.10 -8.31 2.61
N LEU A 57 -11.89 -7.35 2.15
CA LEU A 57 -12.18 -7.09 0.74
C LEU A 57 -11.70 -5.69 0.34
N PRO A 58 -11.16 -5.51 -0.88
CA PRO A 58 -11.04 -6.50 -1.96
C PRO A 58 -9.96 -7.57 -1.71
N VAL A 59 -10.15 -8.78 -2.25
CA VAL A 59 -9.14 -9.85 -2.16
C VAL A 59 -7.86 -9.40 -2.87
N LEU A 60 -6.79 -9.28 -2.08
CA LEU A 60 -5.46 -8.94 -2.58
C LEU A 60 -4.73 -10.21 -3.00
N GLY A 61 -3.84 -10.08 -3.98
CA GLY A 61 -2.91 -11.15 -4.35
C GLY A 61 -1.76 -11.28 -3.35
N SER A 62 -0.88 -12.24 -3.60
CA SER A 62 0.30 -12.52 -2.75
C SER A 62 1.60 -11.93 -3.29
N ASP A 63 1.61 -11.40 -4.53
CA ASP A 63 2.81 -10.86 -5.15
C ASP A 63 3.11 -9.45 -4.62
N LEU A 64 4.30 -9.27 -4.06
CA LEU A 64 4.77 -7.99 -3.51
C LEU A 64 5.03 -6.96 -4.60
N ASN A 65 5.42 -7.40 -5.79
CA ASN A 65 5.80 -6.50 -6.89
C ASN A 65 4.63 -5.70 -7.44
N ASP A 66 3.42 -6.26 -7.29
CA ASP A 66 2.16 -5.63 -7.67
C ASP A 66 1.75 -4.51 -6.73
N PHE A 67 2.45 -4.27 -5.62
CA PHE A 67 2.07 -3.25 -4.65
C PHE A 67 3.12 -2.15 -4.49
N VAL A 68 2.64 -0.98 -4.11
CA VAL A 68 3.47 0.18 -3.71
C VAL A 68 2.94 0.72 -2.41
N LEU A 69 3.84 0.98 -1.48
CA LEU A 69 3.54 1.64 -0.23
C LEU A 69 3.82 3.15 -0.36
N TYR A 70 2.87 3.98 0.02
CA TYR A 70 2.97 5.43 0.05
C TYR A 70 2.87 5.93 1.49
N CYS A 71 3.56 7.00 1.82
CA CYS A 71 3.31 7.72 3.06
C CYS A 71 1.99 8.51 2.93
N SER A 72 1.16 8.50 3.98
CA SER A 72 -0.13 9.18 3.96
C SER A 72 -0.06 10.71 4.02
N ASN A 73 1.14 11.31 4.17
CA ASN A 73 1.29 12.76 4.24
C ASN A 73 1.26 13.40 2.84
N ALA A 74 0.61 14.55 2.70
CA ALA A 74 0.48 15.27 1.44
C ALA A 74 1.86 15.62 0.87
N GLY A 75 2.25 14.98 -0.23
CA GLY A 75 3.49 15.27 -0.96
C GLY A 75 4.61 14.21 -0.84
N SER A 76 4.43 13.15 -0.05
CA SER A 76 5.43 12.08 0.02
C SER A 76 5.24 11.06 -1.12
N GLY A 77 6.34 10.74 -1.80
CA GLY A 77 6.37 9.80 -2.92
C GLY A 77 6.21 8.33 -2.51
N ALA A 78 6.23 7.45 -3.52
CA ALA A 78 6.29 6.00 -3.31
C ALA A 78 7.56 5.61 -2.54
N LEU A 79 7.42 4.71 -1.57
CA LEU A 79 8.54 4.16 -0.83
C LEU A 79 9.28 3.12 -1.68
N SER A 80 10.61 3.13 -1.63
CA SER A 80 11.41 2.07 -2.24
C SER A 80 11.25 0.78 -1.43
N PRO A 81 11.10 -0.39 -2.07
CA PRO A 81 11.06 -1.68 -1.38
C PRO A 81 12.29 -1.96 -0.51
N TRP A 82 13.43 -1.32 -0.85
CA TRP A 82 14.73 -1.46 -0.18
C TRP A 82 14.97 -0.44 0.93
N ASP A 83 14.09 0.56 1.07
CA ASP A 83 14.18 1.50 2.20
C ASP A 83 13.67 0.85 3.49
N THR A 84 14.13 1.36 4.62
CA THR A 84 13.59 1.01 5.94
C THR A 84 12.32 1.82 6.21
N ILE A 85 11.33 1.19 6.83
CA ILE A 85 10.05 1.84 7.12
C ILE A 85 10.21 3.05 8.06
N GLY A 86 11.19 2.99 8.96
CA GLY A 86 11.51 4.03 9.92
C GLY A 86 12.11 5.30 9.35
N ARG A 87 12.76 5.22 8.18
CA ARG A 87 13.49 6.34 7.57
C ARG A 87 12.64 7.59 7.42
N HIS A 88 11.33 7.42 7.21
CA HIS A 88 10.40 8.51 6.98
C HIS A 88 9.74 9.04 8.27
N GLY A 89 9.93 8.38 9.42
CA GLY A 89 9.29 8.76 10.69
C GLY A 89 7.75 8.69 10.67
N MET A 90 7.17 8.08 9.64
CA MET A 90 5.72 8.00 9.44
C MET A 90 5.14 6.74 10.08
N ARG A 91 3.88 6.82 10.49
CA ARG A 91 3.12 5.68 11.04
C ARG A 91 1.89 5.33 10.22
N ASN A 92 1.48 6.21 9.30
CA ASN A 92 0.31 6.03 8.46
C ASN A 92 0.75 5.90 7.00
N PHE A 93 0.40 4.77 6.40
CA PHE A 93 0.78 4.43 5.04
C PHE A 93 -0.45 4.03 4.21
N LEU A 94 -0.34 4.18 2.90
CA LEU A 94 -1.34 3.78 1.92
C LEU A 94 -0.74 2.70 1.01
N LEU A 95 -1.37 1.53 0.97
CA LEU A 95 -0.99 0.43 0.09
C LEU A 95 -1.85 0.46 -1.17
N CYS A 96 -1.20 0.60 -2.32
CA CYS A 96 -1.83 0.66 -3.62
C CYS A 96 -1.39 -0.52 -4.49
N LYS A 97 -2.33 -1.11 -5.23
CA LYS A 97 -2.02 -2.08 -6.28
C LYS A 97 -1.59 -1.32 -7.54
N LYS A 98 -0.42 -1.66 -8.09
CA LYS A 98 0.02 -1.23 -9.42
C LYS A 98 -0.92 -1.82 -10.46
N GLN A 99 -1.32 -1.01 -11.43
CA GLN A 99 -1.94 -1.56 -12.63
C GLN A 99 -0.81 -2.19 -13.45
N GLN A 100 -0.86 -3.51 -13.64
CA GLN A 100 -0.05 -4.12 -14.69
C GLN A 100 -0.59 -3.57 -16.01
N THR A 101 0.14 -2.64 -16.62
CA THR A 101 -0.03 -2.35 -18.04
C THR A 101 0.47 -3.59 -18.77
N GLU A 102 -0.43 -4.50 -19.12
CA GLU A 102 -0.13 -5.53 -20.10
C GLU A 102 0.35 -4.80 -21.36
N LYS A 103 1.63 -4.93 -21.66
CA LYS A 103 2.24 -4.40 -22.87
C LYS A 103 1.80 -5.31 -24.03
N THR A 104 0.63 -5.03 -24.61
CA THR A 104 0.40 -5.45 -26.00
C THR A 104 1.29 -4.58 -26.87
N ALA A 105 2.35 -5.19 -27.40
CA ALA A 105 3.17 -4.60 -28.44
C ALA A 105 2.39 -4.62 -29.76
N GLU A 106 2.09 -3.46 -30.34
CA GLU A 106 1.96 -3.31 -31.79
C GLU A 106 2.25 -1.87 -32.23
N ASN A 107 2.85 -1.79 -33.42
CA ASN A 107 3.52 -0.63 -34.01
C ASN A 107 2.58 0.51 -34.41
N GLY A 108 3.09 1.75 -34.30
CA GLY A 108 3.07 2.72 -35.41
C GLY A 108 1.77 3.49 -35.72
N ARG A 109 1.96 4.82 -35.80
CA ARG A 109 1.15 5.86 -36.49
C ARG A 109 -0.07 6.49 -35.79
N LEU A 110 0.19 7.73 -35.37
CA LEU A 110 -0.58 8.97 -35.51
C LEU A 110 -1.98 8.93 -36.18
N ASP A 111 -2.94 9.48 -35.42
CA ASP A 111 -4.08 10.35 -35.77
C ASP A 111 -5.26 9.87 -36.64
N ASN A 112 -6.40 9.69 -35.94
CA ASN A 112 -7.72 10.36 -36.12
C ASN A 112 -8.95 9.43 -36.11
N ALA A 113 -10.00 9.93 -35.44
CA ALA A 113 -11.42 9.53 -35.45
C ALA A 113 -11.93 8.50 -34.39
N ILE A 114 -12.34 9.05 -33.24
CA ILE A 114 -13.60 8.84 -32.49
C ILE A 114 -14.35 7.50 -32.70
N ALA A 115 -14.34 6.62 -31.69
CA ALA A 115 -15.51 6.30 -30.84
C ALA A 115 -15.39 5.00 -30.03
N ARG A 116 -15.63 5.14 -28.72
CA ARG A 116 -16.21 4.19 -27.74
C ARG A 116 -15.34 3.13 -27.05
N ARG A 117 -15.46 3.20 -25.72
CA ARG A 117 -15.20 2.20 -24.66
C ARG A 117 -13.74 1.93 -24.30
N GLY A 118 -13.28 2.70 -23.31
CA GLY A 118 -12.27 2.28 -22.34
C GLY A 118 -12.45 3.13 -21.10
N SER A 119 -12.81 2.50 -19.98
CA SER A 119 -13.03 3.17 -18.68
C SER A 119 -11.79 3.98 -18.31
N GLY A 120 -11.91 5.29 -18.44
CA GLY A 120 -10.81 6.25 -18.39
C GLY A 120 -10.15 6.30 -17.02
N SER A 121 -8.92 5.79 -17.00
CA SER A 121 -7.80 6.38 -16.29
C SER A 121 -7.86 7.91 -16.44
N GLY A 122 -8.22 8.61 -15.36
CA GLY A 122 -8.35 10.06 -15.43
C GLY A 122 -9.17 10.74 -14.33
N SER A 123 -9.29 10.22 -13.11
CA SER A 123 -9.89 11.02 -12.02
C SER A 123 -9.63 10.49 -10.60
N TRP A 124 -8.46 9.93 -10.30
CA TRP A 124 -8.18 9.53 -8.91
C TRP A 124 -7.56 10.63 -8.08
N LYS A 125 -6.97 11.66 -8.71
CA LYS A 125 -6.45 12.84 -7.99
C LYS A 125 -7.57 13.75 -7.44
N ALA A 126 -8.79 13.64 -7.97
CA ALA A 126 -9.93 14.46 -7.55
C ALA A 126 -10.62 13.96 -6.27
N TRP A 127 -10.57 12.66 -5.97
CA TRP A 127 -11.22 12.11 -4.76
C TRP A 127 -10.42 12.42 -3.50
N ILE A 128 -9.09 12.22 -3.52
CA ILE A 128 -8.25 12.23 -2.31
C ILE A 128 -8.23 13.61 -1.62
N ASN A 129 -8.53 14.68 -2.36
CA ASN A 129 -8.55 16.04 -1.80
C ASN A 129 -9.82 16.34 -0.99
N LYS A 130 -10.89 15.53 -1.08
CA LYS A 130 -12.16 15.80 -0.39
C LYS A 130 -12.22 15.28 1.05
N SER A 131 -11.43 14.27 1.43
CA SER A 131 -11.53 13.65 2.77
C SER A 131 -10.52 14.16 3.80
N LEU A 132 -9.58 15.04 3.42
CA LEU A 132 -8.56 15.60 4.33
C LEU A 132 -8.85 17.06 4.77
N MET A 133 -9.95 17.67 4.31
CA MET A 133 -10.41 19.00 4.75
C MET A 133 -11.43 18.89 5.89
N PHE A 134 -11.15 18.10 6.94
CA PHE A 134 -11.83 18.28 8.22
C PHE A 134 -11.31 19.59 8.84
N LYS A 135 -11.87 20.71 8.38
CA LYS A 135 -11.86 21.96 9.14
C LYS A 135 -12.55 21.65 10.46
N ILE A 136 -11.75 21.56 11.52
CA ILE A 136 -12.22 21.59 12.90
C ILE A 136 -12.81 23.00 13.11
N PRO A 137 -14.12 23.15 13.36
CA PRO A 137 -14.60 24.42 13.89
C PRO A 137 -14.16 24.49 15.36
N SER A 138 -13.33 25.47 15.69
CA SER A 138 -13.15 25.89 17.08
C SER A 138 -14.41 26.63 17.52
N HIS A 139 -15.01 26.21 18.63
CA HIS A 139 -15.96 26.99 19.40
C HIS A 139 -15.27 27.55 20.64
#